data_AF-A0A1F3B547-F1
#
_entry.id   AF-A0A1F3B547-F1
#
_cell.length_a   1.000
_cell.length_b   1.000
_cell.length_c   1.000
_cell.angle_alpha   90.00
_cell.angle_beta   90.00
_cell.angle_gamma   90.00
#
_symmetry.space_group_name_H-M   'P 1'
#
loop_
_entity.id
_entity.type
_entity.pdbx_description
1 polymer ?
#
loop_
_entity_poly.entity_id
_entity_poly.type
_entity_poly.pdbx_seq_one_letter_code
_entity_poly.pdbx_strand_id
1 'polypeptide(L)'
;MSTRQIAYVAVLAALYAVLGQVVRFIPNPMVPGAIIALNMVVVVIAGLLLGPVPGALVGLIGTLVNALSPAGNPFEFAAIIPHGIMGYAAGLARRSPVVLAALTIIVGHALNILAFVLAGLLPANQMTATVFSVGLLVEIVIDVVVISIVVPLLRPLVRAS
;
A
#
# COMPACT_ATOMS: atom_id res chain seq x y z
N MET A 1 18.49 -12.02 -5.74
CA MET A 1 17.72 -10.93 -6.39
C MET A 1 18.63 -10.29 -7.43
N SER A 2 18.17 -10.02 -8.65
CA SER A 2 19.03 -9.45 -9.70
C SER A 2 19.20 -7.93 -9.57
N THR A 3 20.23 -7.35 -10.18
CA THR A 3 20.43 -5.89 -10.23
C THR A 3 19.20 -5.17 -10.77
N ARG A 4 18.53 -5.74 -11.78
CA ARG A 4 17.28 -5.20 -12.31
C ARG A 4 16.17 -5.19 -11.27
N GLN A 5 15.98 -6.28 -10.52
CA GLN A 5 14.97 -6.33 -9.47
C GLN A 5 15.27 -5.30 -8.36
N ILE A 6 16.55 -5.11 -8.01
CA ILE A 6 16.96 -4.05 -7.06
C ILE A 6 16.56 -2.68 -7.59
N ALA A 7 16.83 -2.39 -8.87
CA ALA A 7 16.45 -1.13 -9.49
C ALA A 7 14.93 -0.90 -9.47
N TYR A 8 14.12 -1.90 -9.82
CA TYR A 8 12.66 -1.79 -9.75
C TYR A 8 12.15 -1.58 -8.32
N VAL A 9 12.72 -2.29 -7.33
CA VAL A 9 12.37 -2.08 -5.93
C VAL A 9 12.67 -0.65 -5.49
N ALA A 10 13.85 -0.12 -5.83
CA ALA A 10 14.23 1.25 -5.49
C ALA A 10 13.29 2.29 -6.15
N VAL A 11 12.98 2.12 -7.43
CA VAL A 11 12.08 3.03 -8.16
C VAL A 11 10.66 2.99 -7.59
N LEU A 12 10.12 1.80 -7.31
CA LEU A 12 8.78 1.68 -6.76
C LEU A 12 8.70 2.14 -5.30
N ALA A 13 9.73 1.92 -4.48
CA ALA A 13 9.80 2.47 -3.14
C ALA A 13 9.87 4.00 -3.16
N ALA A 14 10.64 4.59 -4.09
CA ALA A 14 10.68 6.03 -4.29
C ALA A 14 9.31 6.56 -4.78
N LEU A 15 8.64 5.85 -5.70
CA LEU A 15 7.31 6.22 -6.17
C LEU A 15 6.29 6.24 -5.02
N TYR A 16 6.32 5.25 -4.11
CA TYR A 16 5.48 5.26 -2.90
C TYR A 16 5.69 6.55 -2.10
N ALA A 17 6.94 6.92 -1.82
CA ALA A 17 7.26 8.11 -1.02
C ALA A 17 6.86 9.42 -1.74
N VAL A 18 7.06 9.49 -3.06
CA VAL A 18 6.64 10.64 -3.89
C VAL A 18 5.13 10.78 -3.86
N LEU A 19 4.37 9.70 -4.05
CA LEU A 19 2.91 9.73 -3.92
C LEU A 19 2.49 10.16 -2.51
N GLY A 20 3.19 9.69 -1.48
CA GLY A 20 3.01 10.16 -0.10
C GLY A 20 3.11 11.68 0.04
N GLN A 21 4.07 12.32 -0.63
CA GLN A 21 4.20 13.79 -0.64
C GLN A 21 3.03 14.51 -1.31
N VAL A 22 2.35 13.84 -2.25
CA VAL A 22 1.18 14.39 -2.95
C VAL A 22 -0.08 14.18 -2.11
N VAL A 23 -0.27 12.96 -1.60
CA VAL A 23 -1.50 12.60 -0.86
C VAL A 23 -1.53 13.17 0.56
N ARG A 24 -0.40 13.66 1.10
CA ARG A 24 -0.38 14.35 2.41
C ARG A 24 -1.31 15.56 2.51
N PHE A 25 -1.69 16.14 1.36
CA PHE A 25 -2.62 17.26 1.28
C PHE A 25 -4.09 16.83 1.22
N ILE A 26 -4.34 15.51 1.20
CA ILE A 26 -5.67 14.90 1.12
C ILE A 26 -5.90 14.15 2.45
N PRO A 27 -6.54 14.78 3.44
CA PRO A 27 -6.78 14.15 4.73
C PRO A 27 -7.69 12.94 4.57
N ASN A 28 -7.46 11.93 5.40
CA ASN A 28 -8.30 10.74 5.43
C ASN A 28 -9.66 11.08 6.08
N PRO A 29 -10.79 10.96 5.37
CA PRO A 29 -12.10 11.33 5.91
C PRO A 29 -12.59 10.39 7.00
N MET A 30 -12.05 9.17 7.12
CA MET A 30 -12.42 8.19 8.14
C MET A 30 -11.44 8.03 9.29
N VAL A 31 -10.17 8.39 9.10
CA VAL A 31 -9.13 8.29 10.14
C VAL A 31 -8.54 9.68 10.38
N PRO A 32 -9.07 10.46 11.34
CA PRO A 32 -8.57 11.79 11.63
C PRO A 32 -7.06 11.79 11.94
N GLY A 33 -6.32 12.68 11.28
CA GLY A 33 -4.86 12.77 11.42
C GLY A 33 -4.06 11.83 10.52
N ALA A 34 -4.71 10.91 9.81
CA ALA A 34 -4.10 10.14 8.74
C ALA A 34 -4.32 10.81 7.37
N ILE A 35 -3.60 10.29 6.38
CA ILE A 35 -3.73 10.67 4.97
C ILE A 35 -4.49 9.57 4.21
N ILE A 36 -5.10 9.92 3.08
CA ILE A 36 -5.77 8.91 2.23
C ILE A 36 -4.75 7.86 1.76
N ALA A 37 -5.07 6.58 1.87
CA ALA A 37 -4.09 5.49 1.73
C ALA A 37 -3.77 5.10 0.28
N LEU A 38 -3.74 6.05 -0.66
CA LEU A 38 -3.59 5.76 -2.09
C LEU A 38 -2.16 5.37 -2.51
N ASN A 39 -1.14 5.74 -1.75
CA ASN A 39 0.25 5.38 -2.01
C ASN A 39 0.51 3.86 -1.85
N MET A 40 -0.26 3.16 -1.01
CA MET A 40 -0.04 1.74 -0.73
C MET A 40 -0.35 0.82 -1.92
N VAL A 41 -1.09 1.29 -2.94
CA VAL A 41 -1.29 0.54 -4.20
C VAL A 41 0.04 0.18 -4.87
N VAL A 42 1.07 1.01 -4.73
CA VAL A 42 2.41 0.78 -5.30
C VAL A 42 3.02 -0.50 -4.75
N VAL A 43 2.76 -0.81 -3.47
CA VAL A 43 3.26 -2.00 -2.79
C VAL A 43 2.62 -3.27 -3.35
N VAL A 44 1.30 -3.23 -3.58
CA VAL A 44 0.57 -4.36 -4.19
C VAL A 44 1.01 -4.55 -5.64
N ILE A 45 1.12 -3.47 -6.41
CA ILE A 45 1.63 -3.49 -7.79
C ILE A 45 3.03 -4.11 -7.84
N ALA A 46 3.92 -3.71 -6.93
CA ALA A 46 5.27 -4.27 -6.83
C ALA A 46 5.25 -5.78 -6.58
N GLY A 47 4.44 -6.25 -5.63
CA GLY A 47 4.26 -7.67 -5.36
C GLY A 47 3.78 -8.44 -6.60
N LEU A 48 2.73 -7.95 -7.26
CA LEU A 48 2.12 -8.59 -8.42
C LEU A 48 3.05 -8.65 -9.64
N LEU A 49 3.90 -7.63 -9.83
CA LEU A 49 4.83 -7.57 -10.96
C LEU A 49 6.12 -8.38 -10.68
N LEU A 50 6.71 -8.18 -9.50
CA LEU A 50 8.08 -8.60 -9.20
C LEU A 50 8.16 -9.85 -8.30
N GLY A 51 7.10 -10.18 -7.58
CA GLY A 51 7.01 -11.31 -6.66
C GLY A 51 7.05 -10.91 -5.18
N PRO A 52 6.99 -11.90 -4.27
CA PRO A 52 6.70 -11.68 -2.85
C PRO A 52 7.82 -10.91 -2.13
N VAL A 53 9.09 -11.29 -2.33
CA VAL A 53 10.22 -10.61 -1.67
C VAL A 53 10.37 -9.16 -2.17
N PRO A 54 10.39 -8.87 -3.49
CA PRO A 54 10.40 -7.48 -3.96
C PRO A 54 9.20 -6.65 -3.48
N GLY A 55 7.99 -7.22 -3.48
CA GLY A 55 6.80 -6.54 -2.97
C GLY A 55 6.94 -6.16 -1.49
N ALA A 56 7.43 -7.09 -0.66
CA ALA A 56 7.69 -6.83 0.75
C ALA A 56 8.73 -5.71 0.94
N LEU A 57 9.81 -5.73 0.18
CA LEU A 57 10.85 -4.69 0.24
C LEU A 57 10.31 -3.31 -0.16
N VAL A 58 9.50 -3.22 -1.21
CA VAL A 58 8.83 -1.96 -1.59
C VAL A 58 7.92 -1.47 -0.48
N GLY A 59 7.14 -2.37 0.13
CA GLY A 59 6.29 -2.04 1.28
C GLY A 59 7.06 -1.51 2.47
N LEU A 60 8.11 -2.21 2.89
CA LEU A 60 8.94 -1.81 4.04
C LEU A 60 9.70 -0.51 3.77
N ILE A 61 10.44 -0.45 2.67
CA ILE A 61 11.34 0.68 2.36
C ILE A 61 10.52 1.91 1.98
N GLY A 62 9.52 1.77 1.10
CA GLY A 62 8.70 2.88 0.65
C GLY A 62 7.98 3.55 1.83
N THR A 63 7.37 2.74 2.70
CA THR A 63 6.67 3.24 3.89
C THR A 63 7.63 3.86 4.89
N LEU A 64 8.79 3.25 5.16
CA LEU A 64 9.80 3.83 6.06
C LEU A 64 10.32 5.17 5.53
N VAL A 65 10.65 5.25 4.24
CA VAL A 65 11.12 6.50 3.63
C VAL A 65 10.04 7.58 3.70
N ASN A 66 8.78 7.23 3.43
CA ASN A 66 7.67 8.18 3.57
C ASN A 66 7.46 8.61 5.03
N ALA A 67 7.55 7.70 5.99
CA ALA A 67 7.43 7.99 7.41
C ALA A 67 8.55 8.92 7.93
N LEU A 68 9.76 8.84 7.35
CA LEU A 68 10.88 9.72 7.67
C LEU A 68 10.86 11.06 6.89
N SER A 69 9.92 11.22 5.98
CA SER A 69 9.79 12.42 5.14
C SER A 69 8.89 13.48 5.78
N PRO A 70 8.76 14.69 5.18
CA PRO A 70 7.77 15.68 5.60
C PRO A 70 6.29 15.25 5.46
N ALA A 71 5.98 14.13 4.81
CA ALA A 71 4.64 13.52 4.80
C ALA A 71 4.43 12.54 5.97
N GLY A 72 5.50 12.21 6.68
CA GLY A 72 5.50 11.24 7.76
C GLY A 72 4.58 11.63 8.90
N ASN A 73 3.85 10.65 9.42
CA ASN A 73 2.96 10.79 10.56
C ASN A 73 2.94 9.45 11.34
N PRO A 74 2.38 9.41 12.57
CA PRO A 74 2.37 8.19 13.37
C PRO A 74 1.73 6.97 12.69
N PHE A 75 0.73 7.18 11.81
CA PHE A 75 0.09 6.11 11.06
C PHE A 75 1.06 5.49 10.03
N GLU A 76 1.87 6.29 9.35
CA GLU A 76 2.88 5.78 8.42
C GLU A 76 3.93 4.92 9.14
N PHE A 77 4.38 5.31 10.34
CA PHE A 77 5.28 4.47 11.14
C PHE A 77 4.64 3.14 11.54
N ALA A 78 3.37 3.16 11.95
CA ALA A 78 2.62 1.95 12.28
C ALA A 78 2.36 1.05 11.06
N ALA A 79 2.32 1.61 9.85
CA ALA A 79 2.03 0.91 8.60
C ALA A 79 3.24 0.20 7.97
N ILE A 80 4.47 0.42 8.46
CA ILE A 80 5.71 -0.15 7.86
C ILE A 80 5.60 -1.69 7.74
N ILE A 81 5.34 -2.37 8.86
CA ILE A 81 5.24 -3.83 8.90
C ILE A 81 4.00 -4.33 8.14
N PRO A 82 2.78 -3.78 8.35
CA PRO A 82 1.62 -4.08 7.52
C PRO A 82 1.87 -4.03 6.01
N HIS A 83 2.54 -2.98 5.51
CA HIS A 83 2.81 -2.82 4.08
C HIS A 83 3.83 -3.84 3.58
N GLY A 84 4.84 -4.20 4.36
CA GLY A 84 5.72 -5.32 4.04
C GLY A 84 4.97 -6.64 3.87
N ILE A 85 4.08 -6.97 4.81
CA ILE A 85 3.25 -8.19 4.76
C ILE A 85 2.31 -8.16 3.56
N MET A 86 1.63 -7.03 3.31
CA MET A 86 0.73 -6.86 2.18
C MET A 86 1.47 -7.04 0.85
N GLY A 87 2.67 -6.45 0.69
CA GLY A 87 3.47 -6.61 -0.52
C GLY A 87 3.91 -8.05 -0.76
N TYR A 88 4.26 -8.76 0.32
CA TYR A 88 4.53 -10.19 0.26
C TYR A 88 3.31 -11.00 -0.19
N ALA A 89 2.15 -10.76 0.43
CA ALA A 89 0.90 -11.44 0.11
C ALA A 89 0.47 -11.20 -1.35
N ALA A 90 0.57 -9.96 -1.82
CA ALA A 90 0.35 -9.61 -3.22
C ALA A 90 1.24 -10.44 -4.16
N GLY A 91 2.54 -10.57 -3.83
CA GLY A 91 3.45 -11.35 -4.65
C GLY A 91 3.18 -12.86 -4.67
N LEU A 92 2.56 -13.42 -3.62
CA LEU A 92 2.05 -14.80 -3.65
C LEU A 92 0.85 -14.95 -4.59
N ALA A 93 0.00 -13.92 -4.68
CA ALA A 93 -1.18 -13.89 -5.54
C ALA A 93 -0.88 -13.55 -7.01
N ARG A 94 0.39 -13.35 -7.40
CA ARG A 94 0.78 -12.85 -8.74
C ARG A 94 0.31 -13.70 -9.94
N ARG A 95 0.00 -14.98 -9.70
CA ARG A 95 -0.50 -15.93 -10.72
C ARG A 95 -2.03 -15.94 -10.84
N SER A 96 -2.74 -15.32 -9.90
CA SER A 96 -4.18 -15.19 -9.91
C SER A 96 -4.66 -14.15 -10.95
N PRO A 97 -5.95 -14.17 -11.33
CA PRO A 97 -6.55 -13.07 -12.08
C PRO A 97 -6.29 -11.73 -11.39
N VAL A 98 -5.93 -10.70 -12.17
CA VAL A 98 -5.43 -9.42 -11.61
C VAL A 98 -6.41 -8.80 -10.62
N VAL A 99 -7.72 -8.83 -10.92
CA VAL A 99 -8.76 -8.30 -10.03
C VAL A 99 -8.77 -9.04 -8.68
N LEU A 100 -8.70 -10.38 -8.69
CA LEU A 100 -8.64 -11.17 -7.46
C LEU A 100 -7.33 -10.93 -6.70
N ALA A 101 -6.21 -10.77 -7.43
CA ALA A 101 -4.93 -10.50 -6.83
C ALA A 101 -4.86 -9.10 -6.21
N ALA A 102 -5.57 -8.12 -6.78
CA ALA A 102 -5.69 -6.77 -6.25
C ALA A 102 -6.39 -6.73 -4.88
N LEU A 103 -7.27 -7.70 -4.57
CA LEU A 103 -7.90 -7.83 -3.25
C LEU A 103 -6.91 -8.08 -2.11
N THR A 104 -5.64 -8.39 -2.40
CA THR A 104 -4.58 -8.41 -1.38
C THR A 104 -4.36 -7.06 -0.72
N ILE A 105 -4.84 -5.95 -1.30
CA ILE A 105 -4.92 -4.63 -0.63
C ILE A 105 -5.69 -4.68 0.70
N ILE A 106 -6.69 -5.57 0.81
CA ILE A 106 -7.49 -5.77 2.03
C ILE A 106 -6.59 -6.24 3.18
N VAL A 107 -5.54 -7.01 2.89
CA VAL A 107 -4.56 -7.43 3.91
C VAL A 107 -3.86 -6.21 4.51
N GLY A 108 -3.45 -5.24 3.68
CA GLY A 108 -2.82 -4.01 4.17
C GLY A 108 -3.76 -3.18 5.00
N HIS A 109 -4.98 -2.95 4.51
CA HIS A 109 -6.01 -2.20 5.24
C HIS A 109 -6.34 -2.85 6.59
N ALA A 110 -6.58 -4.15 6.64
CA ALA A 110 -6.87 -4.87 7.87
C ALA A 110 -5.71 -4.81 8.88
N LEU A 111 -4.47 -5.00 8.42
CA LEU A 111 -3.28 -4.92 9.27
C LEU A 111 -2.98 -3.50 9.73
N ASN A 112 -3.22 -2.49 8.89
CA ASN A 112 -3.10 -1.08 9.25
C ASN A 112 -4.08 -0.74 10.38
N ILE A 113 -5.36 -1.07 10.22
CA ILE A 113 -6.39 -0.84 11.24
C ILE A 113 -5.98 -1.52 12.55
N LEU A 114 -5.56 -2.79 12.50
CA LEU A 114 -5.08 -3.49 13.69
C LEU A 114 -3.89 -2.78 14.34
N ALA A 115 -2.88 -2.38 13.55
CA ALA A 115 -1.72 -1.66 14.06
C ALA A 115 -2.10 -0.30 14.68
N PHE A 116 -3.02 0.43 14.06
CA PHE A 116 -3.46 1.74 14.54
C PHE A 116 -4.25 1.63 15.85
N VAL A 117 -5.09 0.61 15.99
CA VAL A 117 -5.80 0.34 17.24
C VAL A 117 -4.81 -0.04 18.35
N LEU A 118 -3.87 -0.95 18.07
CA LEU A 118 -2.87 -1.39 19.05
C LEU A 118 -1.92 -0.26 19.47
N ALA A 119 -1.60 0.66 18.56
CA ALA A 119 -0.77 1.83 18.84
C ALA A 119 -1.56 2.99 19.49
N GLY A 120 -2.87 2.84 19.71
CA GLY A 120 -3.73 3.89 20.27
C GLY A 120 -3.99 5.07 19.33
N LEU A 121 -3.70 4.92 18.03
CA LEU A 121 -3.88 5.94 17.00
C LEU A 121 -5.31 5.98 16.44
N LEU A 122 -6.02 4.84 16.49
CA LEU A 122 -7.41 4.73 16.05
C LEU A 122 -8.30 4.20 17.19
N PRO A 123 -9.06 5.09 17.87
CA PRO A 123 -10.01 4.69 18.90
C PRO A 123 -11.15 3.80 18.36
N ALA A 124 -11.52 2.77 19.12
CA ALA A 124 -12.55 1.80 18.70
C ALA A 124 -13.93 2.43 18.44
N ASN A 125 -14.27 3.53 19.13
CA ASN A 125 -15.52 4.26 18.90
C ASN A 125 -15.57 5.00 17.55
N GLN A 126 -14.44 5.27 16.91
CA GLN A 126 -14.39 5.83 15.56
C GLN A 126 -14.68 4.75 14.51
N MET A 127 -14.33 3.50 14.78
CA MET A 127 -14.55 2.37 13.86
C MET A 127 -16.02 1.98 13.73
N THR A 128 -16.86 2.32 14.71
CA THR A 128 -18.31 2.06 14.66
C THR A 128 -19.08 3.11 13.86
N ALA A 129 -18.44 4.22 13.48
CA ALA A 129 -19.06 5.24 12.66
C ALA A 129 -19.24 4.76 11.21
N THR A 130 -20.41 5.00 10.62
CA THR A 130 -20.70 4.63 9.22
C THR A 130 -19.69 5.23 8.23
N VAL A 131 -19.19 6.44 8.52
CA VAL A 131 -18.16 7.12 7.73
C VAL A 131 -16.90 6.26 7.62
N PHE A 132 -16.54 5.53 8.69
CA PHE A 132 -15.38 4.65 8.67
C PHE A 132 -15.55 3.49 7.70
N SER A 133 -16.63 2.73 7.82
CA SER A 133 -16.86 1.57 6.96
C SER A 133 -17.07 1.94 5.49
N VAL A 134 -17.80 3.03 5.22
CA VAL A 134 -18.02 3.51 3.84
C VAL A 134 -16.73 4.07 3.25
N GLY A 135 -15.99 4.88 4.00
CA GLY A 135 -14.72 5.44 3.54
C GLY A 135 -13.69 4.36 3.22
N LEU A 136 -13.55 3.36 4.10
CA LEU A 136 -12.68 2.21 3.89
C LEU A 136 -13.07 1.41 2.64
N LEU A 137 -14.37 1.16 2.45
CA LEU A 137 -14.86 0.47 1.26
C LEU A 137 -14.52 1.26 -0.03
N VAL A 138 -14.70 2.58 -0.01
CA VAL A 138 -14.39 3.44 -1.14
C VAL A 138 -12.90 3.42 -1.47
N GLU A 139 -12.01 3.53 -0.47
CA GLU A 139 -10.57 3.40 -0.68
C GLU A 139 -10.21 2.05 -1.30
N ILE A 140 -10.71 0.94 -0.74
CA ILE A 140 -10.47 -0.41 -1.27
C ILE A 140 -10.91 -0.51 -2.74
N VAL A 141 -12.09 0.02 -3.10
CA VAL A 141 -12.58 -0.02 -4.48
C VAL A 141 -11.67 0.77 -5.42
N ILE A 142 -11.27 1.98 -5.01
CA ILE A 142 -10.36 2.83 -5.80
C ILE A 142 -9.03 2.11 -5.99
N ASP A 143 -8.45 1.56 -4.92
CA ASP A 143 -7.19 0.84 -4.96
C ASP A 143 -7.26 -0.35 -5.92
N VAL A 144 -8.31 -1.17 -5.82
CA VAL A 144 -8.53 -2.33 -6.70
C VAL A 144 -8.62 -1.91 -8.16
N VAL A 145 -9.32 -0.82 -8.47
CA VAL A 145 -9.42 -0.29 -9.83
C VAL A 145 -8.04 0.15 -10.34
N VAL A 146 -7.30 0.95 -9.55
CA VAL A 146 -5.97 1.42 -9.91
C VAL A 146 -5.02 0.26 -10.16
N ILE A 147 -4.95 -0.72 -9.24
CA ILE A 147 -4.09 -1.90 -9.39
C ILE A 147 -4.48 -2.70 -10.63
N SER A 148 -5.79 -2.87 -10.87
CA SER A 148 -6.32 -3.66 -11.99
C SER A 148 -6.04 -3.04 -13.36
N ILE A 149 -5.88 -1.73 -13.42
CA ILE A 149 -5.49 -1.01 -14.64
C ILE A 149 -3.96 -0.99 -14.79
N VAL A 150 -3.24 -0.63 -13.74
CA VAL A 150 -1.79 -0.39 -13.81
C VAL A 150 -0.99 -1.69 -14.00
N VAL A 151 -1.36 -2.78 -13.33
CA VAL A 151 -0.60 -4.04 -13.42
C VAL A 151 -0.56 -4.60 -14.85
N PRO A 152 -1.68 -4.74 -15.58
CA PRO A 152 -1.66 -5.19 -16.97
C PRO A 152 -0.85 -4.27 -17.89
N LEU A 153 -0.90 -2.95 -17.68
CA LEU A 153 -0.16 -1.97 -18.48
C LEU A 153 1.35 -2.10 -18.30
N LEU A 154 1.82 -2.32 -17.07
CA LEU A 154 3.26 -2.40 -16.77
C LEU A 154 3.86 -3.79 -16.95
N ARG A 155 3.05 -4.86 -16.87
CA ARG A 155 3.53 -6.25 -16.90
C ARG A 155 4.35 -6.60 -18.16
N PRO A 156 4.03 -6.14 -19.39
CA PRO A 156 4.87 -6.38 -20.56
C PRO A 156 6.26 -5.77 -20.43
N LEU A 157 6.38 -4.55 -19.87
CA LEU A 157 7.64 -3.83 -19.74
C LEU A 157 8.61 -4.54 -18.78
N VAL A 158 8.07 -5.12 -17.71
CA VAL A 158 8.85 -5.88 -16.72
C VAL A 158 9.28 -7.25 -17.25
N ARG A 159 8.53 -7.84 -18.19
CA ARG A 159 8.84 -9.17 -18.78
C ARG A 159 9.71 -9.11 -20.04
N ALA A 160 9.60 -8.04 -20.82
CA ALA A 160 10.33 -7.86 -22.08
C ALA A 160 11.78 -7.41 -21.87
N SER A 161 12.12 -7.00 -20.65
CA SER A 161 13.46 -6.66 -20.25
C SER A 161 14.12 -7.90 -19.65
#